data_AF-A0A8J8TB16-F1
#
_entry.id   AF-A0A8J8TB16-F1
#
_cell.length_a   1.000
_cell.length_b   1.000
_cell.length_c   1.000
_cell.angle_alpha   90.00
_cell.angle_beta   90.00
_cell.angle_gamma   90.00
#
_symmetry.space_group_name_H-M   'P 1'
#
loop_
_entity.id
_entity.type
_entity.pdbx_description
1 polymer ?
#
loop_
_entity_poly.entity_id
_entity_poly.type
_entity_poly.pdbx_seq_one_letter_code
_entity_poly.pdbx_strand_id
1 'polypeptide(L)'
;MQEHTIKPLQSQLIREGRPFSLKCLLSALTSIFLIEFLSTALLGVKVRGQTIPSEILCQTGQYYDSTSKACLSCHSSCDSWCVGPTQNQCIVCSDPTQYRHLGTWACVASCPAGSFQITTPSIHQRLKGGLPFKYCRDHEYYIDPSSTQSNVELGTKLFPFKAIDDPFREMFEVSSQVANTQVTIYLKYGSSVNLTMHSTDMPLILVDARVSIKYVCH
;
A
#
# COMPACT_ATOMS: atom_id res chain seq x y z
N MET A 1 43.26 -22.01 -1.96
CA MET A 1 42.66 -22.04 -0.60
C MET A 1 43.07 -20.75 0.09
N GLN A 2 42.18 -19.75 0.06
CA GLN A 2 42.32 -18.54 0.87
C GLN A 2 41.03 -18.42 1.68
N GLU A 3 41.20 -18.56 2.98
CA GLU A 3 40.18 -18.50 4.01
C GLU A 3 39.93 -17.02 4.31
N HIS A 4 38.79 -16.49 3.86
CA HIS A 4 38.34 -15.17 4.26
C HIS A 4 37.39 -15.30 5.45
N THR A 5 37.92 -14.96 6.62
CA THR A 5 37.20 -14.87 7.89
C THR A 5 36.06 -13.85 7.79
N ILE A 6 34.82 -14.32 7.76
CA ILE A 6 33.63 -13.48 7.93
C ILE A 6 33.46 -13.21 9.43
N LYS A 7 33.71 -11.96 9.84
CA LYS A 7 33.36 -11.49 11.19
C LYS A 7 31.84 -11.31 11.28
N PRO A 8 31.16 -11.81 12.34
CA PRO A 8 29.75 -11.54 12.54
C PRO A 8 29.57 -10.08 12.97
N LEU A 9 28.84 -9.30 12.15
CA LEU A 9 28.44 -7.96 12.55
C LEU A 9 27.33 -8.10 13.59
N GLN A 10 27.64 -7.67 14.81
CA GLN A 10 26.75 -7.69 15.97
C GLN A 10 25.46 -6.93 15.68
N SER A 11 24.36 -7.52 16.14
CA SER A 11 23.05 -6.91 16.32
C SER A 11 23.15 -5.64 17.18
N GLN A 12 23.29 -4.48 16.55
CA GLN A 12 23.03 -3.21 17.21
C GLN A 12 21.53 -2.92 17.17
N LEU A 13 20.83 -3.40 18.19
CA LEU A 13 19.58 -2.84 18.68
C LEU A 13 19.85 -1.36 19.01
N ILE A 14 19.49 -0.46 18.11
CA ILE A 14 19.50 0.98 18.38
C ILE A 14 18.32 1.26 19.32
N ARG A 15 18.62 1.28 20.62
CA ARG A 15 17.90 2.07 21.61
C ARG A 15 18.21 3.55 21.34
N GLU A 16 17.37 4.23 20.59
CA GLU A 16 17.21 5.68 20.72
C GLU A 16 15.76 5.98 21.08
N GLY A 17 15.52 6.17 22.38
CA GLY A 17 14.32 6.82 22.87
C GLY A 17 14.37 8.30 22.48
N ARG A 18 13.57 8.68 21.49
CA ARG A 18 13.17 10.07 21.25
C ARG A 18 11.68 10.23 21.57
N PRO A 19 11.25 11.42 22.02
CA PRO A 19 10.02 11.55 22.76
C PRO A 19 8.83 11.23 21.87
N PHE A 20 8.03 10.27 22.33
CA PHE A 20 6.71 9.98 21.79
C PHE A 20 5.93 11.29 21.72
N SER A 21 5.44 11.64 20.53
CA SER A 21 4.55 12.78 20.38
C SER A 21 3.30 12.54 21.22
N LEU A 22 3.05 13.42 22.19
CA LEU A 22 1.90 13.40 23.10
C LEU A 22 0.56 13.25 22.36
N LYS A 23 0.53 13.62 21.06
CA LYS A 23 -0.64 13.48 20.18
C LYS A 23 -1.07 12.03 19.93
N CYS A 24 -0.16 11.05 19.81
CA CYS A 24 -0.57 9.64 19.59
C CYS A 24 -0.97 8.94 20.91
N LEU A 25 -0.58 9.48 22.08
CA LEU A 25 -0.99 8.94 23.39
C LEU A 25 -2.40 9.41 23.77
N LEU A 26 -2.78 10.64 23.42
CA LEU A 26 -4.11 11.17 23.74
C LEU A 26 -5.24 10.50 22.94
N SER A 27 -5.02 10.07 21.69
CA SER A 27 -6.06 9.38 20.91
C SER A 27 -6.38 7.97 21.41
N ALA A 28 -5.46 7.34 22.15
CA ALA A 28 -5.68 6.02 22.75
C ALA A 28 -6.40 6.10 24.12
N LEU A 29 -6.34 7.24 24.81
CA LEU A 29 -6.91 7.40 26.16
C LEU A 29 -8.36 7.90 26.15
N THR A 30 -8.84 8.50 25.06
CA THR A 30 -10.25 8.96 24.96
C THR A 30 -11.25 7.84 24.68
N SER A 31 -10.80 6.61 24.42
CA SER A 31 -11.69 5.45 24.21
C SER A 31 -11.87 4.56 25.45
N ILE A 32 -11.21 4.87 26.57
CA ILE A 32 -11.20 4.03 27.78
C ILE A 32 -12.11 4.58 28.91
N PHE A 33 -12.63 5.80 28.79
CA PHE A 33 -13.49 6.42 29.81
C PHE A 33 -14.85 6.84 29.26
N LEU A 34 -15.70 5.86 28.93
CA LEU A 34 -17.15 5.97 28.92
C LEU A 34 -17.68 4.59 28.51
N ILE A 35 -17.92 3.72 29.50
CA ILE A 35 -19.00 2.72 29.57
C ILE A 35 -18.72 1.93 30.85
N GLU A 36 -19.32 2.37 31.96
CA GLU A 36 -19.75 1.48 33.03
C GLU A 36 -21.11 1.94 33.56
N PHE A 37 -21.95 0.94 33.89
CA PHE A 37 -23.28 0.97 34.53
C PHE A 37 -24.48 1.29 33.58
N LEU A 38 -25.49 0.43 33.36
CA LEU A 38 -26.10 -0.63 34.19
C LEU A 38 -26.85 -1.71 33.39
N SER A 39 -26.69 -2.96 33.85
CA SER A 39 -27.70 -4.01 34.11
C SER A 39 -28.76 -4.41 33.06
N THR A 40 -28.68 -5.63 32.54
CA THR A 40 -29.64 -6.73 32.84
C THR A 40 -29.22 -8.05 32.19
N ALA A 41 -29.46 -9.13 32.92
CA ALA A 41 -29.11 -10.50 32.57
C ALA A 41 -30.06 -11.13 31.53
N LEU A 42 -29.58 -12.25 30.96
CA LEU A 42 -30.30 -13.29 30.18
C LEU A 42 -30.58 -12.96 28.71
N LEU A 43 -29.76 -13.51 27.81
CA LEU A 43 -30.14 -14.45 26.74
C LEU A 43 -28.98 -14.64 25.74
N GLY A 44 -28.52 -15.89 25.58
CA GLY A 44 -27.94 -16.42 24.35
C GLY A 44 -26.65 -15.78 23.80
N VAL A 45 -25.49 -16.20 24.30
CA VAL A 45 -24.22 -16.01 23.58
C VAL A 45 -24.18 -16.99 22.39
N LYS A 46 -24.62 -16.54 21.22
CA LYS A 46 -24.28 -17.12 19.92
C LYS A 46 -23.28 -16.19 19.24
N VAL A 47 -22.00 -16.35 19.54
CA VAL A 47 -20.92 -15.75 18.73
C VAL A 47 -20.85 -16.54 17.42
N ARG A 48 -21.61 -16.11 16.41
CA ARG A 48 -21.41 -16.53 15.02
C ARG A 48 -21.44 -15.30 14.14
N GLY A 49 -20.30 -15.05 13.50
CA GLY A 49 -20.17 -14.15 12.36
C GLY A 49 -20.20 -12.68 12.73
N GLN A 50 -19.06 -12.15 13.21
CA GLN A 50 -18.69 -10.82 12.76
C GLN A 50 -18.58 -10.90 11.25
N THR A 51 -19.63 -10.46 10.55
CA THR A 51 -19.52 -10.04 9.16
C THR A 51 -18.58 -8.85 9.18
N ILE A 52 -17.32 -9.10 8.85
CA ILE A 52 -16.40 -8.07 8.36
C ILE A 52 -17.21 -7.28 7.33
N PRO A 53 -17.36 -5.94 7.46
CA PRO A 53 -18.08 -5.17 6.46
C PRO A 53 -17.45 -5.52 5.12
N SER A 54 -18.28 -6.05 4.22
CA SER A 54 -17.85 -6.51 2.90
C SER A 54 -16.94 -5.44 2.32
N GLU A 55 -15.69 -5.79 2.10
CA GLU A 55 -14.76 -4.97 1.34
C GLU A 55 -15.50 -4.53 0.08
N ILE A 56 -15.79 -3.24 -0.08
CA ILE A 56 -16.62 -2.74 -1.18
C ILE A 56 -15.79 -2.84 -2.45
N LEU A 57 -15.82 -4.03 -3.05
CA LEU A 57 -15.08 -4.35 -4.26
C LEU A 57 -15.86 -3.82 -5.46
N CYS A 58 -15.39 -2.71 -6.02
CA CYS A 58 -15.94 -2.12 -7.23
C CYS A 58 -15.58 -2.98 -8.44
N GLN A 59 -16.50 -3.03 -9.39
CA GLN A 59 -16.32 -3.79 -10.62
C GLN A 59 -15.39 -3.03 -11.59
N THR A 60 -14.89 -3.75 -12.59
CA THR A 60 -14.14 -3.12 -13.69
C THR A 60 -14.97 -2.00 -14.31
N GLY A 61 -14.36 -0.83 -14.50
CA GLY A 61 -15.00 0.38 -15.01
C GLY A 61 -15.59 1.26 -13.90
N GLN A 62 -15.37 0.93 -12.63
CA GLN A 62 -15.83 1.70 -11.48
C GLN A 62 -14.68 2.03 -10.51
N TYR A 63 -14.86 3.10 -9.75
CA TYR A 63 -14.01 3.47 -8.62
C TYR A 63 -14.87 3.65 -7.36
N TYR A 64 -14.27 3.45 -6.20
CA TYR A 64 -14.96 3.70 -4.94
C TYR A 64 -14.87 5.18 -4.60
N ASP A 65 -16.02 5.84 -4.45
CA ASP A 65 -16.07 7.20 -3.93
C ASP A 65 -16.35 7.19 -2.42
N SER A 66 -15.34 7.62 -1.67
CA SER A 66 -15.42 7.69 -0.21
C SER A 66 -16.46 8.69 0.31
N THR A 67 -16.91 9.63 -0.53
CA THR A 67 -17.93 10.63 -0.18
C THR A 67 -19.33 10.02 -0.24
N SER A 68 -19.69 9.42 -1.38
CA SER A 68 -20.98 8.74 -1.59
C SER A 68 -21.04 7.33 -1.01
N LYS A 69 -19.91 6.77 -0.55
CA LYS A 69 -19.80 5.38 -0.04
C LYS A 69 -20.29 4.35 -1.07
N ALA A 70 -20.08 4.64 -2.35
CA ALA A 70 -20.58 3.84 -3.46
C ALA A 70 -19.52 3.67 -4.55
N CYS A 71 -19.70 2.64 -5.38
CA CYS A 71 -18.92 2.47 -6.59
C CYS A 71 -19.53 3.31 -7.72
N LEU A 72 -18.79 4.30 -8.20
CA LEU A 72 -19.18 5.18 -9.29
C LEU A 72 -18.44 4.80 -10.56
N SER A 73 -19.05 5.08 -11.71
CA SER A 73 -18.44 4.78 -13.01
C SER A 73 -17.23 5.66 -13.29
N CYS A 74 -16.19 5.06 -13.87
CA CYS A 74 -15.06 5.78 -14.43
C CYS A 74 -15.47 6.65 -15.60
N HIS A 75 -14.59 7.60 -15.96
CA HIS A 75 -14.72 8.32 -17.23
C HIS A 75 -14.73 7.33 -18.40
N SER A 76 -15.49 7.64 -19.47
CA SER A 76 -15.63 6.78 -20.65
C SER A 76 -14.32 6.53 -21.41
N SER A 77 -13.31 7.39 -21.20
CA SER A 77 -11.97 7.22 -21.77
C SER A 77 -11.08 6.24 -21.01
N CYS A 78 -11.50 5.76 -19.82
CA CYS A 78 -10.72 4.80 -19.05
C CYS A 78 -11.06 3.38 -19.52
N ASP A 79 -10.06 2.62 -19.97
CA ASP A 79 -10.28 1.28 -20.51
C ASP A 79 -10.85 0.31 -19.46
N SER A 80 -10.42 0.42 -18.20
CA SER A 80 -10.76 -0.57 -17.17
C SER A 80 -10.80 -0.04 -15.75
N TRP A 81 -9.76 0.62 -15.26
CA TRP A 81 -9.71 1.09 -13.87
C TRP A 81 -9.35 2.56 -13.79
N CYS A 82 -9.94 3.22 -12.82
CA CYS A 82 -9.69 4.61 -12.50
C CYS A 82 -9.70 4.78 -10.98
N VAL A 83 -9.19 5.90 -10.54
CA VAL A 83 -9.27 6.34 -9.15
C VAL A 83 -10.25 7.48 -8.94
N GLY A 84 -10.98 7.87 -9.99
CA GLY A 84 -11.91 8.98 -9.96
C GLY A 84 -12.64 9.17 -11.30
N PRO A 85 -13.57 10.15 -11.36
CA PRO A 85 -14.53 10.26 -12.46
C PRO A 85 -13.97 10.97 -13.70
N THR A 86 -12.78 11.56 -13.63
CA THR A 86 -12.21 12.36 -14.74
C THR A 86 -11.26 11.54 -15.62
N GLN A 87 -11.06 11.97 -16.87
CA GLN A 87 -10.13 11.34 -17.82
C GLN A 87 -8.68 11.23 -17.28
N ASN A 88 -8.25 12.21 -16.48
CA ASN A 88 -6.90 12.21 -15.92
C ASN A 88 -6.72 11.25 -14.74
N GLN A 89 -7.80 10.62 -14.28
CA GLN A 89 -7.80 9.68 -13.16
C GLN A 89 -7.86 8.21 -13.63
N CYS A 90 -7.73 7.94 -14.93
CA CYS A 90 -7.51 6.58 -15.41
C CYS A 90 -6.14 6.06 -14.95
N ILE A 91 -6.06 4.78 -14.55
CA ILE A 91 -4.79 4.18 -14.11
C ILE A 91 -3.79 4.16 -15.27
N VAL A 92 -4.22 3.62 -16.41
CA VAL A 92 -3.42 3.54 -17.63
C VAL A 92 -3.51 4.88 -18.39
N CYS A 93 -2.40 5.30 -18.97
CA CYS A 93 -2.34 6.46 -19.86
C CYS A 93 -2.97 6.14 -21.21
N SER A 94 -3.66 7.11 -21.83
CA SER A 94 -4.29 6.90 -23.14
C SER A 94 -3.26 6.58 -24.24
N ASP A 95 -2.04 7.09 -24.11
CA ASP A 95 -0.90 6.70 -24.94
C ASP A 95 -0.13 5.53 -24.26
N PRO A 96 -0.11 4.32 -24.86
CA PRO A 96 0.54 3.14 -24.27
C PRO A 96 2.08 3.23 -24.23
N THR A 97 2.67 4.26 -24.86
CA THR A 97 4.11 4.53 -24.78
C THR A 97 4.50 5.32 -23.53
N GLN A 98 3.52 5.97 -22.88
CA GLN A 98 3.73 6.83 -21.72
C GLN A 98 3.66 6.06 -20.39
N TYR A 99 4.24 6.67 -19.36
CA TYR A 99 4.22 6.21 -17.98
C TYR A 99 3.29 7.09 -17.16
N ARG A 100 2.46 6.48 -16.29
CA ARG A 100 1.71 7.20 -15.27
C ARG A 100 2.63 7.61 -14.12
N HIS A 101 2.75 8.89 -13.83
CA HIS A 101 3.50 9.36 -12.66
C HIS A 101 2.64 9.26 -11.40
N LEU A 102 3.01 8.40 -10.43
CA LEU A 102 2.15 8.14 -9.28
C LEU A 102 2.05 9.31 -8.28
N GLY A 103 3.05 10.19 -8.19
CA GLY A 103 2.98 11.40 -7.36
C GLY A 103 2.09 12.53 -7.90
N THR A 104 2.13 12.80 -9.22
CA THR A 104 1.42 13.94 -9.84
C THR A 104 0.17 13.54 -10.61
N TRP A 105 -0.01 12.25 -10.85
CA TRP A 105 -1.04 11.70 -11.72
C TRP A 105 -0.96 12.15 -13.19
N ALA A 106 0.18 12.69 -13.63
CA ALA A 106 0.41 13.03 -15.03
C ALA A 106 0.84 11.81 -15.87
N CYS A 107 0.57 11.84 -17.17
CA CYS A 107 1.19 10.91 -18.13
C CYS A 107 2.46 11.55 -18.69
N VAL A 108 3.58 10.83 -18.62
CA VAL A 108 4.89 11.33 -19.04
C VAL A 108 5.56 10.34 -19.99
N ALA A 109 6.30 10.83 -20.98
CA ALA A 109 7.01 9.96 -21.93
C ALA A 109 8.15 9.17 -21.27
N SER A 110 8.76 9.74 -20.23
CA SER A 110 9.83 9.11 -19.45
C SER A 110 9.69 9.49 -17.98
N CYS A 111 10.08 8.59 -17.09
CA CYS A 111 10.01 8.86 -15.66
C CYS A 111 11.07 9.89 -15.23
N PRO A 112 10.75 10.79 -14.29
CA PRO A 112 11.71 11.77 -13.78
C PRO A 112 12.96 11.12 -13.21
N ALA A 113 14.07 11.86 -13.22
CA ALA A 113 15.34 11.39 -12.67
C ALA A 113 15.18 10.97 -11.20
N GLY A 114 15.66 9.77 -10.87
CA GLY A 114 15.54 9.21 -9.52
C GLY A 114 14.19 8.58 -9.20
N SER A 115 13.34 8.31 -10.20
CA SER A 115 12.17 7.44 -10.05
C SER A 115 12.36 6.14 -10.83
N PHE A 116 11.74 5.06 -10.38
CA PHE A 116 11.78 3.77 -11.06
C PHE A 116 10.76 3.72 -12.19
N GLN A 117 11.17 3.08 -13.29
CA GLN A 117 10.27 2.75 -14.39
C GLN A 117 9.76 1.33 -14.18
N ILE A 118 8.46 1.21 -13.89
CA ILE A 118 7.83 -0.09 -13.69
C ILE A 118 6.91 -0.36 -14.88
N THR A 119 7.00 -1.57 -15.42
CA THR A 119 6.09 -2.07 -16.45
C THR A 119 5.56 -3.39 -15.96
N THR A 120 4.31 -3.42 -15.50
CA THR A 120 3.70 -4.69 -15.14
C THR A 120 3.23 -5.39 -16.41
N PRO A 121 3.61 -6.67 -16.61
CA PRO A 121 3.10 -7.43 -17.73
C PRO A 121 1.58 -7.56 -17.59
N SER A 122 0.89 -7.65 -18.73
CA SER A 122 -0.58 -7.63 -18.84
C SER A 122 -1.30 -8.87 -18.27
N ILE A 123 -0.66 -9.57 -17.36
CA ILE A 123 -1.06 -10.87 -16.80
C ILE A 123 -2.34 -10.76 -15.98
N HIS A 124 -2.65 -9.57 -15.43
CA HIS A 124 -3.97 -9.31 -14.91
C HIS A 124 -4.92 -8.97 -16.05
N GLN A 125 -5.68 -9.97 -16.52
CA GLN A 125 -6.90 -9.85 -17.36
C GLN A 125 -7.93 -8.79 -16.87
N ARG A 126 -7.68 -8.17 -15.71
CA ARG A 126 -8.46 -7.07 -15.14
C ARG A 126 -8.25 -5.76 -15.90
N LEU A 127 -7.09 -5.54 -16.55
CA LEU A 127 -6.92 -4.42 -17.48
C LEU A 127 -7.50 -4.83 -18.84
N LYS A 128 -8.67 -4.29 -19.21
CA LYS A 128 -9.25 -4.49 -20.54
C LYS A 128 -8.23 -4.09 -21.60
N GLY A 129 -7.96 -5.00 -22.54
CA GLY A 129 -7.05 -4.78 -23.66
C GLY A 129 -5.67 -5.42 -23.51
N GLY A 130 -5.35 -6.05 -22.36
CA GLY A 130 -4.05 -6.72 -22.20
C GLY A 130 -2.87 -5.77 -22.36
N LEU A 131 -3.07 -4.48 -22.10
CA LEU A 131 -2.02 -3.47 -22.15
C LEU A 131 -1.19 -3.53 -20.87
N PRO A 132 0.15 -3.41 -20.98
CA PRO A 132 0.99 -3.33 -19.81
C PRO A 132 0.70 -2.02 -19.06
N PHE A 133 0.68 -2.08 -17.73
CA PHE A 133 0.58 -0.86 -16.94
C PHE A 133 1.99 -0.33 -16.66
N LYS A 134 2.28 0.84 -17.25
CA LYS A 134 3.55 1.54 -17.15
C LYS A 134 3.42 2.73 -16.21
N TYR A 135 4.29 2.83 -15.22
CA TYR A 135 4.26 3.93 -14.26
C TYR A 135 5.64 4.29 -13.70
N CYS A 136 5.71 5.52 -13.19
CA CYS A 136 6.86 6.06 -12.50
C CYS A 136 6.65 5.97 -11.00
N ARG A 137 7.65 5.43 -10.32
CA ARG A 137 7.59 5.12 -8.90
C ARG A 137 8.68 5.86 -8.13
N ASP A 138 8.28 6.60 -7.12
CA ASP A 138 9.20 7.21 -6.17
C ASP A 138 9.70 6.18 -5.14
N HIS A 139 10.78 6.50 -4.45
CA HIS A 139 11.41 5.66 -3.40
C HIS A 139 10.59 5.51 -2.11
N GLU A 140 9.32 5.90 -2.12
CA GLU A 140 8.45 5.90 -0.96
C GLU A 140 7.26 4.97 -1.16
N TYR A 141 6.99 4.13 -0.16
CA TYR A 141 5.88 3.19 -0.12
C TYR A 141 5.00 3.51 1.07
N TYR A 142 3.68 3.53 0.87
CA TYR A 142 2.70 3.76 1.94
C TYR A 142 1.84 2.51 2.10
N ILE A 143 1.75 2.01 3.33
CA ILE A 143 0.98 0.82 3.69
C ILE A 143 -0.04 1.22 4.76
N ASP A 144 -1.31 0.97 4.46
CA ASP A 144 -2.43 1.13 5.37
C ASP A 144 -3.43 -0.04 5.21
N PRO A 145 -3.30 -1.10 6.05
CA PRO A 145 -4.23 -2.23 6.04
C PRO A 145 -5.68 -1.86 6.38
N SER A 146 -5.91 -0.69 6.98
CA SER A 146 -7.23 -0.18 7.35
C SER A 146 -7.86 0.67 6.25
N SER A 147 -7.16 0.88 5.13
CA SER A 147 -7.66 1.71 4.03
C SER A 147 -8.87 1.08 3.37
N THR A 148 -9.98 1.79 3.44
CA THR A 148 -11.22 1.51 2.70
C THR A 148 -11.41 2.46 1.52
N GLN A 149 -10.38 3.24 1.19
CA GLN A 149 -10.48 4.36 0.24
C GLN A 149 -10.59 3.90 -1.21
N SER A 150 -10.04 2.75 -1.57
CA SER A 150 -10.23 2.19 -2.91
C SER A 150 -9.82 0.71 -2.98
N ASN A 151 -10.23 0.07 -4.07
CA ASN A 151 -9.77 -1.28 -4.46
C ASN A 151 -8.45 -1.26 -5.24
N VAL A 152 -7.90 -0.06 -5.45
CA VAL A 152 -6.67 0.20 -6.18
C VAL A 152 -5.57 0.40 -5.14
N GLU A 153 -4.54 -0.45 -5.21
CA GLU A 153 -3.42 -0.46 -4.28
C GLU A 153 -2.16 -0.14 -5.07
N LEU A 154 -1.68 1.09 -4.94
CA LEU A 154 -0.53 1.61 -5.69
C LEU A 154 0.61 2.03 -4.77
N GLY A 155 0.50 1.74 -3.46
CA GLY A 155 1.49 2.12 -2.45
C GLY A 155 1.72 3.62 -2.31
N THR A 156 0.76 4.46 -2.71
CA THR A 156 0.84 5.93 -2.55
C THR A 156 0.10 6.38 -1.30
N LYS A 157 0.24 7.64 -0.87
CA LYS A 157 -0.51 8.18 0.27
C LYS A 157 -2.04 8.06 0.10
N LEU A 158 -2.55 8.24 -1.12
CA LEU A 158 -3.97 8.19 -1.43
C LEU A 158 -4.46 6.77 -1.73
N PHE A 159 -3.58 5.93 -2.26
CA PHE A 159 -3.86 4.54 -2.64
C PHE A 159 -2.79 3.63 -2.03
N PRO A 160 -2.76 3.50 -0.69
CA PRO A 160 -1.74 2.73 0.00
C PRO A 160 -1.90 1.24 -0.29
N PHE A 161 -0.81 0.48 -0.16
CA PHE A 161 -0.89 -0.96 -0.12
C PHE A 161 -1.60 -1.42 1.16
N LYS A 162 -2.35 -2.51 1.09
CA LYS A 162 -2.95 -3.10 2.29
C LYS A 162 -2.04 -4.12 2.96
N ALA A 163 -1.10 -4.70 2.22
CA ALA A 163 -0.13 -5.63 2.75
C ALA A 163 1.32 -5.12 2.62
N ILE A 164 2.17 -5.59 3.52
CA ILE A 164 3.58 -5.17 3.58
C ILE A 164 4.43 -5.87 2.52
N ASP A 165 3.99 -7.02 2.00
CA ASP A 165 4.71 -7.76 0.97
C ASP A 165 4.57 -7.14 -0.43
N ASP A 166 3.55 -6.32 -0.68
CA ASP A 166 3.34 -5.66 -1.99
C ASP A 166 4.50 -4.73 -2.39
N PRO A 167 5.01 -3.83 -1.52
CA PRO A 167 6.25 -3.10 -1.79
C PRO A 167 7.42 -3.99 -2.18
N PHE A 168 7.61 -5.12 -1.49
CA PHE A 168 8.74 -6.01 -1.77
C PHE A 168 8.57 -6.75 -3.10
N ARG A 169 7.34 -7.18 -3.41
CA ARG A 169 6.99 -7.77 -4.71
C ARG A 169 7.28 -6.79 -5.85
N GLU A 170 6.90 -5.52 -5.68
CA GLU A 170 7.19 -4.47 -6.66
C GLU A 170 8.69 -4.19 -6.78
N MET A 171 9.42 -4.07 -5.67
CA MET A 171 10.87 -3.84 -5.69
C MET A 171 11.64 -4.98 -6.35
N PHE A 172 11.16 -6.23 -6.22
CA PHE A 172 11.79 -7.39 -6.85
C PHE A 172 11.72 -7.31 -8.38
N GLU A 173 10.58 -6.86 -8.92
CA GLU A 173 10.38 -6.67 -10.37
C GLU A 173 11.37 -5.67 -10.96
N VAL A 174 11.80 -4.67 -10.17
CA VAL A 174 12.77 -3.64 -10.58
C VAL A 174 14.10 -3.71 -9.84
N SER A 175 14.50 -4.90 -9.39
CA SER A 175 15.69 -5.09 -8.55
C SER A 175 16.99 -4.45 -9.11
N SER A 176 17.17 -4.43 -10.43
CA SER A 176 18.32 -3.77 -11.07
C SER A 176 18.32 -2.25 -10.92
N GLN A 177 17.13 -1.63 -10.83
CA GLN A 177 16.98 -0.19 -10.61
C GLN A 177 17.05 0.16 -9.11
N VAL A 178 16.63 -0.76 -8.25
CA VAL A 178 16.59 -0.56 -6.79
C VAL A 178 17.95 -0.83 -6.12
N ALA A 179 18.87 -1.51 -6.79
CA ALA A 179 20.21 -1.79 -6.28
C ALA A 179 20.92 -0.50 -5.81
N ASN A 180 21.44 -0.51 -4.58
CA ASN A 180 22.11 0.62 -3.92
C ASN A 180 21.25 1.88 -3.69
N THR A 181 19.92 1.79 -3.88
CA THR A 181 19.01 2.90 -3.55
C THR A 181 18.47 2.80 -2.13
N GLN A 182 18.04 3.94 -1.59
CA GLN A 182 17.35 4.00 -0.30
C GLN A 182 15.84 4.03 -0.55
N VAL A 183 15.13 3.01 -0.08
CA VAL A 183 13.68 2.92 -0.17
C VAL A 183 13.08 3.11 1.23
N THR A 184 12.08 3.96 1.35
CA THR A 184 11.37 4.19 2.61
C THR A 184 9.95 3.63 2.55
N ILE A 185 9.62 2.76 3.50
CA ILE A 185 8.29 2.19 3.67
C ILE A 185 7.64 2.84 4.89
N TYR A 186 6.57 3.60 4.66
CA TYR A 186 5.74 4.21 5.68
C TYR A 186 4.57 3.28 6.01
N LEU A 187 4.50 2.88 7.27
CA LEU A 187 3.50 1.96 7.78
C LEU A 187 2.60 2.68 8.78
N LYS A 188 1.29 2.67 8.53
CA LYS A 188 0.33 3.31 9.44
C LYS A 188 0.29 2.61 10.80
N TYR A 189 0.42 3.39 11.86
CA TYR A 189 0.36 2.93 13.24
C TYR A 189 -1.09 2.67 13.68
N GLY A 190 -1.30 1.64 14.50
CA GLY A 190 -2.61 1.34 15.10
C GLY A 190 -3.63 0.73 14.14
N SER A 191 -3.24 0.36 12.92
CA SER A 191 -4.09 -0.44 12.05
C SER A 191 -4.35 -1.80 12.71
N SER A 192 -5.57 -2.02 13.18
CA SER A 192 -6.04 -3.23 13.88
C SER A 192 -6.01 -4.50 13.03
N VAL A 193 -5.56 -4.40 11.78
CA VAL A 193 -5.55 -5.49 10.80
C VAL A 193 -4.13 -6.05 10.74
N ASN A 194 -4.05 -7.34 11.05
CA ASN A 194 -2.87 -8.18 11.07
C ASN A 194 -1.94 -7.85 9.90
N LEU A 195 -0.74 -7.33 10.18
CA LEU A 195 0.30 -7.11 9.18
C LEU A 195 0.88 -8.46 8.77
N THR A 196 0.10 -9.21 8.01
CA THR A 196 0.47 -10.55 7.58
C THR A 196 1.46 -10.44 6.43
N MET A 197 2.72 -10.79 6.72
CA MET A 197 3.64 -11.20 5.68
C MET A 197 3.32 -12.63 5.29
N HIS A 198 2.74 -12.83 4.11
CA HIS A 198 2.53 -14.17 3.57
C HIS A 198 3.88 -14.75 3.11
N SER A 199 4.62 -15.35 4.05
CA SER A 199 5.98 -15.87 3.82
C SER A 199 6.02 -17.32 3.30
N THR A 200 4.91 -18.06 3.38
CA THR A 200 4.85 -19.48 3.02
C THR A 200 5.15 -19.73 1.54
N ASP A 201 4.86 -18.76 0.68
CA ASP A 201 4.98 -18.89 -0.78
C ASP A 201 5.96 -17.88 -1.39
N MET A 202 6.65 -17.09 -0.56
CA MET A 202 7.55 -16.04 -1.03
C MET A 202 8.74 -15.86 -0.08
N PRO A 203 9.88 -16.52 -0.34
CA PRO A 203 11.09 -16.27 0.42
C PRO A 203 11.49 -14.81 0.25
N LEU A 204 11.73 -14.12 1.37
CA LEU A 204 12.31 -12.78 1.35
C LEU A 204 13.74 -12.88 0.81
N ILE A 205 13.90 -12.61 -0.47
CA ILE A 205 15.21 -12.51 -1.11
C ILE A 205 15.80 -11.15 -0.73
N LEU A 206 17.01 -11.16 -0.18
CA LEU A 206 17.76 -9.95 0.15
C LEU A 206 18.05 -9.17 -1.14
N VAL A 207 17.28 -8.11 -1.36
CA VAL A 207 17.59 -7.09 -2.36
C VAL A 207 18.75 -6.26 -1.82
N ASP A 208 19.76 -5.97 -2.65
CA ASP A 208 20.86 -5.05 -2.33
C ASP A 208 20.34 -3.60 -2.28
N ALA A 209 19.43 -3.32 -1.35
CA ALA A 209 18.72 -2.07 -1.20
C ALA A 209 18.72 -1.66 0.27
N ARG A 210 18.84 -0.35 0.53
CA ARG A 210 18.75 0.19 1.88
C ARG A 210 17.29 0.50 2.20
N VAL A 211 16.60 -0.48 2.78
CA VAL A 211 15.18 -0.34 3.14
C VAL A 211 15.03 0.26 4.55
N SER A 212 14.28 1.35 4.68
CA SER A 212 13.92 1.97 5.96
C SER A 212 12.41 1.87 6.18
N ILE A 213 12.00 1.20 7.26
CA ILE A 213 10.58 1.10 7.64
C ILE A 213 10.29 2.12 8.74
N LYS A 214 9.29 2.98 8.54
CA LYS A 214 8.90 4.05 9.46
C LYS A 214 7.43 3.93 9.82
N TYR A 215 7.12 3.99 11.11
CA TYR A 215 5.74 4.06 11.58
C TYR A 215 5.23 5.50 11.55
N VAL A 216 4.02 5.71 11.04
CA VAL A 216 3.38 7.03 10.96
C VAL A 216 1.99 7.00 11.56
N CYS A 217 1.69 7.98 12.42
CA CYS A 217 0.32 8.29 12.84
C CYS A 217 -0.27 9.25 11.79
N HIS A 218 -1.45 8.95 11.25
CA HIS A 218 -2.21 9.82 10.34
C HIS A 218 -3.44 10.38 11.05
#